data_AF-A0AAV0H4N6-F1
#
_entry.id   AF-A0AAV0H4N6-F1
#
_cell.length_a   1.000
_cell.length_b   1.000
_cell.length_c   1.000
_cell.angle_alpha   90.00
_cell.angle_beta   90.00
_cell.angle_gamma   90.00
#
_symmetry.space_group_name_H-M   'P 1'
#
loop_
_entity.id
_entity.type
_entity.pdbx_description
1 polymer ?
#
loop_
_entity_poly.entity_id
_entity_poly.type
_entity_poly.pdbx_seq_one_letter_code
_entity_poly.pdbx_strand_id
1 'polypeptide(L)'
;MLVFMGCAAALTDRVQKLTIVGVAIVWGFVLMAAIYAVGHISGGHFNPAVTVALATIRRFRWKEVPMYVLAQLLGATLASLTLRGLFHKQADIDPIMTQYVAPTSDLVAFTWEFIITFTLMFSICANATDDRAVRTYDLICVPCLVMQVIDLINDGIKKTKIQKSARCINVI
;
A
#
# COMPACT_ATOMS: atom_id res chain seq x y z
N MET A 1 6.15 -7.51 5.86
CA MET A 1 5.45 -6.87 6.99
C MET A 1 4.19 -6.15 6.52
N LEU A 2 4.34 -5.16 5.62
CA LEU A 2 3.23 -4.38 5.06
C LEU A 2 2.08 -5.23 4.50
N VAL A 3 2.36 -6.04 3.47
CA VAL A 3 1.35 -6.90 2.82
C VAL A 3 0.72 -7.87 3.81
N PHE A 4 1.53 -8.54 4.63
CA PHE A 4 1.03 -9.52 5.59
C PHE A 4 0.01 -8.92 6.56
N MET A 5 0.36 -7.83 7.25
CA MET A 5 -0.51 -7.23 8.28
C MET A 5 -1.68 -6.47 7.66
N GLY A 6 -1.46 -5.74 6.56
CA GLY A 6 -2.51 -4.99 5.87
C GLY A 6 -3.59 -5.90 5.28
N CYS A 7 -3.19 -7.00 4.65
CA CYS A 7 -4.13 -8.01 4.17
C CYS A 7 -4.79 -8.76 5.33
N ALA A 8 -4.05 -9.13 6.39
CA ALA A 8 -4.62 -9.78 7.57
C ALA A 8 -5.71 -8.95 8.25
N ALA A 9 -5.54 -7.62 8.35
CA ALA A 9 -6.57 -6.74 8.89
C ALA A 9 -7.84 -6.75 8.01
N ALA A 10 -7.69 -6.72 6.69
CA ALA A 10 -8.83 -6.77 5.78
C ALA A 10 -9.53 -8.13 5.73
N LEU A 11 -8.79 -9.24 5.94
CA LEU A 11 -9.37 -10.57 6.16
C LEU A 11 -10.16 -10.61 7.47
N THR A 12 -9.57 -10.07 8.54
CA THR A 12 -10.17 -10.06 9.87
C THR A 12 -11.44 -9.21 9.90
N ASP A 13 -11.53 -8.14 9.10
CA ASP A 13 -12.75 -7.31 8.96
C ASP A 13 -13.99 -8.12 8.51
N ARG A 14 -13.77 -9.28 7.85
CA ARG A 14 -14.85 -10.20 7.46
C ARG A 14 -15.41 -11.02 8.61
N VAL A 15 -14.59 -11.26 9.63
CA VAL A 15 -14.93 -12.08 10.80
C VAL A 15 -15.35 -11.19 11.97
N GLN A 16 -14.65 -10.07 12.16
CA GLN A 16 -14.91 -9.05 13.18
C GLN A 16 -14.98 -7.69 12.49
N LYS A 17 -15.99 -6.86 12.78
CA LYS A 17 -16.11 -5.54 12.16
C LYS A 17 -15.00 -4.60 12.69
N LEU A 18 -13.89 -4.51 11.98
CA LEU A 18 -12.82 -3.54 12.19
C LEU A 18 -13.18 -2.18 11.58
N THR A 19 -14.08 -2.18 10.60
CA THR A 19 -14.46 -1.02 9.77
C THR A 19 -13.31 -0.56 8.87
N ILE A 20 -13.65 0.18 7.82
CA ILE A 20 -12.66 0.74 6.87
C ILE A 20 -11.58 1.56 7.58
N VAL A 21 -11.98 2.32 8.61
CA VAL A 21 -11.07 3.20 9.36
C VAL A 21 -10.06 2.35 10.11
N GLY A 22 -10.49 1.24 10.73
CA GLY A 22 -9.58 0.30 11.39
C GLY A 22 -8.58 -0.33 10.42
N VAL A 23 -9.04 -0.70 9.21
CA VAL A 23 -8.16 -1.23 8.16
C VAL A 23 -7.17 -0.15 7.67
N ALA A 24 -7.62 1.08 7.43
CA ALA A 24 -6.79 2.21 7.01
C ALA A 24 -5.69 2.51 8.04
N ILE A 25 -6.05 2.54 9.33
CA ILE A 25 -5.12 2.72 10.44
C ILE A 25 -4.05 1.63 10.43
N VAL A 26 -4.40 0.36 10.27
CA VAL A 26 -3.40 -0.72 10.22
C VAL A 26 -2.43 -0.52 9.05
N TRP A 27 -2.92 -0.17 7.86
CA TRP A 27 -2.04 0.10 6.70
C TRP A 27 -1.06 1.25 6.97
N GLY A 28 -1.54 2.37 7.53
CA GLY A 28 -0.71 3.50 7.90
C GLY A 28 0.33 3.14 8.97
N PHE A 29 -0.10 2.57 10.11
CA PHE A 29 0.81 2.23 11.21
C PHE A 29 1.86 1.20 10.84
N VAL A 30 1.50 0.19 10.04
CA VAL A 30 2.46 -0.84 9.60
C VAL A 30 3.47 -0.24 8.65
N LEU A 31 3.06 0.65 7.74
CA LEU A 31 4.00 1.37 6.88
C LEU A 31 4.95 2.25 7.71
N MET A 32 4.41 2.99 8.68
CA MET A 32 5.21 3.80 9.61
C MET A 32 6.25 2.95 10.35
N ALA A 33 5.83 1.84 10.94
CA ALA A 33 6.72 0.94 11.66
C ALA A 33 7.79 0.31 10.73
N ALA A 34 7.43 -0.02 9.48
CA ALA A 34 8.37 -0.55 8.49
C ALA A 34 9.42 0.49 8.09
N ILE A 35 9.01 1.74 7.81
CA ILE A 35 9.92 2.84 7.50
C ILE A 35 10.82 3.16 8.70
N TYR A 36 10.28 3.18 9.92
CA TYR A 36 11.07 3.39 11.12
C TYR A 36 12.15 2.31 11.30
N ALA A 37 11.79 1.05 11.12
CA ALA A 37 12.68 -0.09 11.33
C ALA A 37 13.79 -0.20 10.28
N VAL A 38 13.48 -0.05 8.99
CA VAL A 38 14.46 -0.33 7.91
C VAL A 38 14.61 0.80 6.87
N GLY A 39 13.94 1.94 7.07
CA GLY A 39 14.04 3.11 6.19
C GLY A 39 15.43 3.73 6.18
N HIS A 40 16.14 3.74 7.32
CA HIS A 40 17.52 4.24 7.39
C HIS A 40 18.54 3.36 6.66
N ILE A 41 18.21 2.08 6.42
CA ILE A 41 19.08 1.13 5.70
C ILE A 41 18.81 1.21 4.20
N SER A 42 17.53 1.18 3.82
CA SER A 42 17.10 0.92 2.44
C SER A 42 16.53 2.12 1.72
N GLY A 43 16.22 3.21 2.42
CA GLY A 43 15.39 4.32 1.92
C GLY A 43 13.89 4.05 2.06
N GLY A 44 13.48 2.83 2.43
CA GLY A 44 12.10 2.52 2.81
C GLY A 44 11.08 2.73 1.68
N HIS A 45 11.41 2.38 0.44
CA HIS A 45 10.47 2.63 -0.68
C HIS A 45 9.20 1.78 -0.57
N PHE A 46 9.34 0.51 -0.16
CA PHE A 46 8.29 -0.52 -0.04
C PHE A 46 7.35 -0.69 -1.25
N ASN A 47 7.64 0.01 -2.36
CA ASN A 47 6.79 0.13 -3.51
C ASN A 47 7.63 0.29 -4.81
N PRO A 48 7.44 -0.54 -5.86
CA PRO A 48 8.14 -0.39 -7.13
C PRO A 48 7.89 0.94 -7.83
N ALA A 49 6.67 1.49 -7.81
CA ALA A 49 6.38 2.80 -8.41
C ALA A 49 7.17 3.93 -7.72
N VAL A 50 7.26 3.88 -6.39
CA VAL A 50 8.10 4.80 -5.60
C VAL A 50 9.57 4.63 -5.95
N THR A 51 10.04 3.38 -6.09
CA THR A 51 11.43 3.07 -6.43
C THR A 51 11.80 3.62 -7.81
N VAL A 52 10.92 3.47 -8.79
CA VAL A 52 11.10 3.99 -10.15
C VAL A 52 11.07 5.52 -10.14
N ALA A 53 10.12 6.13 -9.44
CA ALA A 53 10.00 7.58 -9.39
C ALA A 53 11.18 8.27 -8.67
N LEU A 54 11.72 7.68 -7.61
CA LEU A 54 12.94 8.18 -6.98
C LEU A 54 14.16 8.03 -7.91
N ALA A 55 14.16 7.02 -8.77
CA ALA A 55 15.19 6.86 -9.80
C ALA A 55 15.06 7.92 -10.92
N THR A 56 13.84 8.30 -11.34
CA THR A 56 13.63 9.35 -12.36
C THR A 56 14.10 10.73 -11.89
N ILE A 57 13.91 11.06 -10.61
CA ILE A 57 14.42 12.31 -10.02
C ILE A 57 15.89 12.23 -9.56
N ARG A 58 16.62 11.17 -9.94
CA ARG A 58 18.03 10.92 -9.61
C ARG A 58 18.36 10.85 -8.10
N ARG A 59 17.35 10.54 -7.27
CA ARG A 59 17.53 10.27 -5.83
C ARG A 59 17.84 8.79 -5.56
N PHE A 60 17.67 7.91 -6.55
CA PHE A 60 18.03 6.49 -6.48
C PHE A 60 18.74 6.00 -7.75
N ARG A 61 19.66 5.04 -7.65
CA ARG A 61 20.46 4.56 -8.79
C ARG A 61 19.64 3.59 -9.65
N TRP A 62 19.50 3.91 -10.93
CA TRP A 62 18.80 3.04 -11.91
C TRP A 62 19.30 1.59 -11.96
N LYS A 63 20.60 1.36 -11.69
CA LYS A 63 21.18 0.01 -11.65
C LYS A 63 20.64 -0.86 -10.51
N GLU A 64 20.17 -0.24 -9.43
CA GLU A 64 19.67 -0.94 -8.24
C GLU A 64 18.17 -1.20 -8.31
N VAL A 65 17.44 -0.45 -9.14
CA VAL A 65 15.98 -0.56 -9.31
C VAL A 65 15.53 -2.00 -9.56
N PRO A 66 16.11 -2.77 -10.50
CA PRO A 66 15.60 -4.12 -10.78
C PRO A 66 15.70 -5.05 -9.56
N MET A 67 16.82 -5.00 -8.83
CA MET A 67 17.02 -5.84 -7.66
C MET A 67 16.11 -5.42 -6.50
N TYR A 68 15.88 -4.11 -6.36
CA TYR A 68 15.02 -3.55 -5.34
C TYR A 68 13.54 -3.91 -5.58
N VAL A 69 13.08 -3.80 -6.84
CA VAL A 69 11.73 -4.22 -7.26
C VAL A 69 11.54 -5.72 -7.07
N LEU A 70 12.52 -6.53 -7.46
CA LEU A 70 12.47 -7.98 -7.24
C LEU A 70 12.35 -8.32 -5.75
N ALA A 71 13.11 -7.65 -4.88
CA ALA A 71 13.01 -7.86 -3.43
C ALA A 71 11.62 -7.49 -2.88
N GLN A 72 11.02 -6.40 -3.35
CA GLN A 72 9.66 -5.99 -2.98
C GLN A 72 8.62 -7.02 -3.43
N LEU A 73 8.67 -7.47 -4.68
CA LEU A 73 7.75 -8.48 -5.23
C LEU A 73 7.88 -9.83 -4.54
N LEU A 74 9.11 -10.29 -4.26
CA LEU A 74 9.35 -11.52 -3.53
C LEU A 74 8.83 -11.42 -2.08
N GLY A 75 9.12 -10.32 -1.40
CA GLY A 75 8.65 -10.09 -0.04
C GLY A 75 7.12 -10.04 0.05
N ALA A 76 6.46 -9.41 -0.91
CA ALA A 76 5.01 -9.40 -1.04
C ALA A 76 4.44 -10.79 -1.29
N THR A 77 5.03 -11.53 -2.23
CA THR A 77 4.59 -12.89 -2.58
C THR A 77 4.70 -13.84 -1.38
N LEU A 78 5.84 -13.83 -0.68
CA LEU A 78 6.06 -14.64 0.52
C LEU A 78 5.10 -14.25 1.64
N ALA A 79 4.81 -12.96 1.83
CA ALA A 79 3.83 -12.49 2.79
C ALA A 79 2.42 -13.02 2.48
N SER A 80 1.97 -12.92 1.24
CA SER A 80 0.66 -13.42 0.80
C SER A 80 0.55 -14.94 0.91
N LEU A 81 1.60 -15.68 0.57
CA LEU A 81 1.66 -17.14 0.73
C LEU A 81 1.60 -17.55 2.20
N THR A 82 2.34 -16.86 3.07
CA THR A 82 2.31 -17.10 4.52
C THR A 82 0.90 -16.84 5.06
N LEU A 83 0.26 -15.76 4.63
CA LEU A 83 -1.10 -15.43 5.03
C LEU A 83 -2.10 -16.50 4.59
N ARG A 84 -1.98 -17.00 3.35
CA ARG A 84 -2.80 -18.12 2.86
C ARG A 84 -2.60 -19.38 3.69
N GLY A 85 -1.36 -19.70 4.07
CA GLY A 85 -1.06 -20.85 4.93
C GLY A 85 -1.72 -20.75 6.31
N LEU A 86 -1.69 -19.57 6.93
CA LEU A 86 -2.28 -19.34 8.26
C LEU A 86 -3.81 -19.31 8.24
N PHE A 87 -4.41 -18.73 7.20
CA PHE A 87 -5.87 -18.60 7.06
C PHE A 87 -6.50 -19.70 6.19
N HIS A 88 -5.80 -20.82 5.98
CA HIS A 88 -6.22 -21.91 5.09
C HIS A 88 -7.59 -22.55 5.42
N LYS A 89 -8.10 -22.37 6.65
CA LYS A 89 -9.41 -22.90 7.10
C LYS A 89 -10.58 -21.97 6.79
N GLN A 90 -10.32 -20.69 6.50
CA GLN A 90 -11.32 -19.75 6.01
C GLN A 90 -11.37 -19.86 4.48
N ALA A 91 -11.96 -20.96 3.99
CA ALA A 91 -11.91 -21.43 2.59
C ALA A 91 -12.51 -20.47 1.54
N ASP A 92 -13.17 -19.38 1.95
CA ASP A 92 -13.84 -18.42 1.07
C ASP A 92 -13.04 -17.12 0.83
N ILE A 93 -11.81 -17.03 1.35
CA ILE A 93 -11.01 -15.82 1.21
C ILE A 93 -9.66 -16.14 0.59
N ASP A 94 -9.47 -15.70 -0.66
CA ASP A 94 -8.19 -15.76 -1.37
C ASP A 94 -7.39 -14.48 -1.11
N PRO A 95 -6.41 -14.48 -0.19
CA PRO A 95 -5.59 -13.30 0.10
C PRO A 95 -4.60 -12.94 -1.01
N ILE A 96 -4.55 -13.74 -2.08
CA ILE A 96 -3.62 -13.60 -3.20
C ILE A 96 -4.20 -12.67 -4.27
N MET A 97 -5.52 -12.53 -4.36
CA MET A 97 -6.18 -11.85 -5.48
C MET A 97 -6.90 -10.57 -5.03
N THR A 98 -6.54 -9.45 -5.66
CA THR A 98 -7.35 -8.23 -5.63
C THR A 98 -8.57 -8.45 -6.51
N GLN A 99 -9.75 -8.59 -5.92
CA GLN A 99 -11.00 -8.77 -6.66
C GLN A 99 -11.85 -7.50 -6.63
N TYR A 100 -12.29 -7.07 -7.81
CA TYR A 100 -13.39 -6.12 -7.95
C TYR A 100 -14.70 -6.84 -7.64
N VAL A 101 -15.55 -6.23 -6.83
CA VAL A 101 -16.94 -6.67 -6.70
C VAL A 101 -17.74 -5.84 -7.69
N ALA A 102 -18.31 -6.50 -8.71
CA ALA A 102 -19.06 -6.04 -9.90
C ALA A 102 -19.88 -4.72 -9.77
N PRO A 103 -20.28 -4.04 -10.89
CA PRO A 103 -19.75 -3.98 -12.24
C PRO A 103 -19.01 -2.63 -12.42
N THR A 104 -17.72 -2.59 -12.13
CA THR A 104 -16.90 -1.40 -12.44
C THR A 104 -16.37 -1.49 -13.84
N SER A 105 -16.53 -0.42 -14.63
CA SER A 105 -15.79 -0.30 -15.87
C SER A 105 -14.30 -0.16 -15.57
N ASP A 106 -13.47 -0.83 -16.36
CA ASP A 106 -12.00 -0.80 -16.22
C ASP A 106 -11.45 0.63 -16.23
N LEU A 107 -12.13 1.53 -16.95
CA LEU A 107 -11.79 2.96 -17.00
C LEU A 107 -11.94 3.65 -15.64
N VAL A 108 -13.00 3.35 -14.89
CA VAL A 108 -13.21 3.93 -13.55
C VAL A 108 -12.18 3.40 -12.57
N ALA A 109 -11.86 2.11 -12.64
CA ALA A 109 -10.82 1.50 -11.83
C ALA A 109 -9.44 2.12 -12.12
N PHE A 110 -9.08 2.27 -13.41
CA PHE A 110 -7.86 2.93 -13.84
C PHE A 110 -7.78 4.38 -13.36
N THR A 111 -8.87 5.12 -13.45
CA THR A 111 -8.92 6.53 -13.02
C THR A 111 -8.67 6.66 -11.51
N TRP A 112 -9.30 5.80 -10.71
CA TRP A 112 -9.02 5.75 -9.26
C TRP A 112 -7.56 5.43 -8.99
N GLU A 113 -7.03 4.41 -9.65
CA GLU A 113 -5.65 3.97 -9.50
C GLU A 113 -4.64 5.09 -9.80
N PHE A 114 -4.90 5.83 -10.88
CA PHE A 114 -4.10 6.98 -11.28
C PHE A 114 -4.11 8.08 -10.22
N ILE A 115 -5.29 8.46 -9.71
CA ILE A 115 -5.43 9.53 -8.70
C ILE A 115 -4.68 9.14 -7.41
N ILE A 116 -4.86 7.90 -6.94
CA ILE A 116 -4.23 7.38 -5.72
C ILE A 116 -2.71 7.42 -5.84
N THR A 117 -2.19 6.86 -6.93
CA THR A 117 -0.75 6.79 -7.19
C THR A 117 -0.16 8.19 -7.36
N PHE A 118 -0.87 9.08 -8.06
CA PHE A 118 -0.45 10.47 -8.23
C PHE A 118 -0.33 11.19 -6.88
N THR A 119 -1.32 11.09 -6.01
CA THR A 119 -1.29 11.72 -4.67
C THR A 119 -0.17 11.15 -3.80
N LEU A 120 -0.01 9.82 -3.79
CA LEU A 120 1.09 9.15 -3.08
C LEU A 120 2.45 9.65 -3.57
N MET A 121 2.64 9.68 -4.90
CA MET A 121 3.89 10.09 -5.50
C MET A 121 4.18 11.57 -5.31
N PHE A 122 3.17 12.42 -5.44
CA PHE A 122 3.31 13.86 -5.19
C PHE A 122 3.82 14.13 -3.78
N SER A 123 3.27 13.46 -2.77
CA SER A 123 3.75 13.62 -1.40
C SER A 123 5.15 13.08 -1.18
N ILE A 124 5.47 11.90 -1.71
CA ILE A 124 6.80 11.33 -1.55
C ILE A 124 7.84 12.23 -2.20
N CYS A 125 7.57 12.72 -3.41
CA CYS A 125 8.47 13.66 -4.09
C CYS A 125 8.58 14.98 -3.33
N ALA A 126 7.49 15.54 -2.82
CA ALA A 126 7.52 16.78 -2.04
C ALA A 126 8.41 16.65 -0.79
N ASN A 127 8.26 15.54 -0.07
CA ASN A 127 9.08 15.24 1.12
C ASN A 127 10.53 14.91 0.77
N ALA A 128 10.76 14.13 -0.30
CA ALA A 128 12.10 13.72 -0.72
C ALA A 128 12.92 14.83 -1.39
N THR A 129 12.29 15.91 -1.85
CA THR A 129 12.96 17.04 -2.52
C THR A 129 13.16 18.26 -1.63
N ASP A 130 12.47 18.37 -0.50
CA ASP A 130 12.64 19.47 0.42
C ASP A 130 13.80 19.23 1.40
N ASP A 131 14.95 19.88 1.15
CA ASP A 131 16.12 19.80 2.03
C ASP A 131 15.88 20.46 3.42
N ARG A 132 14.75 21.17 3.62
CA ARG A 132 14.33 21.73 4.92
C ARG A 132 13.38 20.80 5.68
N ALA A 133 12.85 19.76 5.04
CA ALA A 133 11.98 18.79 5.70
C ALA A 133 12.80 17.98 6.73
N VAL A 134 12.40 18.06 7.99
CA VAL A 134 12.96 17.19 9.03
C VAL A 134 12.51 15.77 8.71
N ARG A 135 13.45 14.82 8.58
CA ARG A 135 13.16 13.39 8.24
C ARG A 135 12.08 12.74 9.14
N THR A 136 11.81 13.29 10.31
CA THR A 136 10.73 12.89 11.21
C THR A 136 9.34 13.13 10.61
N TYR A 137 9.15 14.14 9.75
CA TYR A 137 7.87 14.42 9.09
C TYR A 137 7.57 13.42 7.97
N ASP A 138 8.56 12.89 7.27
CA ASP A 138 8.37 11.82 6.26
C ASP A 138 7.75 10.58 6.90
N LEU A 139 8.15 10.29 8.14
CA LEU A 139 7.66 9.17 8.93
C LEU A 139 6.18 9.32 9.33
N ILE A 140 5.65 10.54 9.42
CA ILE A 140 4.26 10.80 9.82
C ILE A 140 3.39 11.11 8.60
N CYS A 141 3.86 11.95 7.67
CA CYS A 141 3.11 12.41 6.51
C CYS A 141 2.81 11.29 5.52
N VAL A 142 3.78 10.41 5.21
CA VAL A 142 3.55 9.33 4.24
C VAL A 142 2.52 8.32 4.76
N PRO A 143 2.60 7.82 6.01
CA PRO A 143 1.56 6.98 6.60
C PRO A 143 0.19 7.64 6.75
N CYS A 144 0.13 8.91 7.17
CA CYS A 144 -1.13 9.64 7.26
C CYS A 144 -1.79 9.82 5.89
N LEU A 145 -1.02 10.02 4.82
CA LEU A 145 -1.57 10.10 3.48
C LEU A 145 -2.06 8.75 2.96
N VAL A 146 -1.38 7.65 3.29
CA VAL A 146 -1.92 6.32 3.01
C VAL A 146 -3.26 6.12 3.71
N MET A 147 -3.41 6.57 4.97
CA MET A 147 -4.71 6.58 5.66
C MET A 147 -5.75 7.45 4.93
N GLN A 148 -5.39 8.70 4.60
CA GLN A 148 -6.28 9.67 3.95
C GLN A 148 -6.76 9.18 2.57
N VAL A 149 -5.85 8.57 1.78
CA VAL A 149 -6.17 8.08 0.45
C VAL A 149 -7.06 6.83 0.52
N ILE A 150 -6.82 5.91 1.46
CA ILE A 150 -7.72 4.75 1.67
C ILE A 150 -9.14 5.20 2.04
N ASP A 151 -9.28 6.23 2.88
CA ASP A 151 -10.58 6.79 3.24
C ASP A 151 -11.25 7.53 2.07
N LEU A 152 -10.48 8.31 1.28
CA LEU A 152 -10.99 9.10 0.15
C LEU A 152 -11.47 8.22 -1.02
N ILE A 153 -10.75 7.13 -1.29
CA ILE A 153 -11.18 6.07 -2.21
C ILE A 153 -12.53 5.50 -1.79
N ASN A 154 -12.70 5.24 -0.49
CA ASN A 154 -13.89 4.58 0.02
C ASN A 154 -15.12 5.48 0.02
N ASP A 155 -14.96 6.79 0.23
CA ASP A 155 -16.08 7.74 0.09
C ASP A 155 -16.57 7.86 -1.36
N GLY A 156 -15.67 7.74 -2.34
CA GLY A 156 -16.02 7.64 -3.76
C GLY A 156 -16.71 6.32 -4.13
N ILE A 157 -16.37 5.24 -3.42
CA ILE A 157 -16.77 3.86 -3.74
C ILE A 157 -17.99 3.36 -2.96
N LYS A 158 -18.23 3.85 -1.75
CA LYS A 158 -19.50 3.65 -1.01
C LYS A 158 -20.70 4.15 -1.81
N LYS A 159 -20.53 5.19 -2.64
CA LYS A 159 -21.58 5.69 -3.55
C LYS A 159 -21.90 4.73 -4.71
N THR A 160 -21.03 3.76 -5.00
CA THR A 160 -21.12 2.86 -6.16
C THR A 160 -21.29 1.37 -5.81
N LYS A 161 -21.43 1.02 -4.51
CA LYS A 161 -21.52 -0.39 -4.01
C LYS A 161 -20.36 -1.29 -4.48
N ILE A 162 -19.19 -0.71 -4.68
CA ILE A 162 -18.00 -1.45 -5.08
C ILE A 162 -17.28 -1.88 -3.80
N GLN A 163 -16.76 -3.10 -3.78
CA GLN A 163 -15.84 -3.66 -2.81
C GLN A 163 -16.35 -4.31 -1.51
N LYS A 164 -16.10 -5.61 -1.53
CA LYS A 164 -15.64 -6.45 -0.43
C LYS A 164 -14.41 -7.20 -0.97
N SER A 165 -13.20 -6.63 -0.93
CA SER A 165 -11.91 -7.38 -0.85
C SER A 165 -10.72 -6.42 -0.79
N ALA A 166 -9.69 -6.75 -0.02
CA ALA A 166 -8.52 -5.92 0.26
C ALA A 166 -7.72 -5.56 -1.01
N ARG A 167 -7.42 -4.27 -1.21
CA ARG A 167 -6.43 -3.83 -2.23
C ARG A 167 -5.03 -4.05 -1.68
N CYS A 168 -4.56 -5.28 -1.79
CA CYS A 168 -3.26 -5.69 -1.26
C CYS A 168 -2.07 -5.42 -2.19
N ILE A 169 -2.31 -5.16 -3.49
CA ILE A 169 -1.24 -5.10 -4.48
C ILE A 169 -0.80 -3.67 -4.82
N ASN A 170 -1.70 -2.68 -4.84
CA ASN A 170 -1.34 -1.33 -5.31
C ASN A 170 -0.67 -0.43 -4.26
N VAL A 171 -0.42 -0.98 -3.06
CA VAL A 171 0.47 -0.38 -2.05
C VAL A 171 1.87 -1.02 -2.11
N ILE A 172 2.07 -2.00 -3.01
CA ILE A 172 3.37 -2.41 -3.52
C ILE A 172 3.56 -1.64 -4.82
#